data_AF-A0A820XKR2-F1
#
_entry.id   AF-A0A820XKR2-F1
#
_cell.length_a   1.000
_cell.length_b   1.000
_cell.length_c   1.000
_cell.angle_alpha   90.00
_cell.angle_beta   90.00
_cell.angle_gamma   90.00
#
_symmetry.space_group_name_H-M   'P 1'
#
loop_
_entity.id
_entity.type
_entity.pdbx_description
1 polymer ?
#
loop_
_entity_poly.entity_id
_entity_poly.type
_entity_poly.pdbx_seq_one_letter_code
_entity_poly.pdbx_strand_id
1 'polypeptide(L)'
;MNTASAVCMLASKSGVGSSSSLLPFAFLNICHYYQCHIYSYLYRLKNYNNITNNFPGGIFESVRRISLFDERPFEHEFFFQIAQSFPFLEKLTLINQKPQNNKQLRKSKNENLPIIKYSYLLDLDISEAEKDYHEQFLFDTKTCLPNNVRVSMNYRLVKKVTRNFRRNTTRSNCAKMNFVFFLRKLKFPGHLKDYFPHAQIF
;
A
#
# COMPACT_ATOMS: atom_id res chain seq x y z
N MET A 1 12.48 -35.23 -12.80
CA MET A 1 11.02 -35.12 -12.91
C MET A 1 10.52 -34.41 -11.65
N ASN A 2 10.22 -33.11 -11.72
CA ASN A 2 9.65 -32.37 -10.61
C ASN A 2 8.31 -31.78 -11.07
N THR A 3 7.22 -32.34 -10.56
CA THR A 3 5.87 -31.82 -10.73
C THR A 3 5.67 -30.67 -9.76
N ALA A 4 5.56 -29.44 -10.28
CA ALA A 4 5.08 -28.30 -9.51
C ALA A 4 3.55 -28.37 -9.43
N SER A 5 3.02 -28.49 -8.21
CA SER A 5 1.60 -28.45 -7.93
C SER A 5 1.14 -26.99 -7.89
N ALA A 6 0.28 -26.59 -8.82
CA ALA A 6 -0.38 -25.28 -8.81
C ALA A 6 -1.73 -25.42 -8.12
N VAL A 7 -1.86 -24.86 -6.93
CA VAL A 7 -3.15 -24.73 -6.22
C VAL A 7 -3.89 -23.53 -6.82
N CYS A 8 -4.98 -23.79 -7.53
CA CYS A 8 -5.86 -22.77 -8.07
C CYS A 8 -7.05 -22.58 -7.11
N MET A 9 -7.21 -21.40 -6.51
CA MET A 9 -8.41 -21.06 -5.73
C MET A 9 -9.55 -20.67 -6.67
N LEU A 10 -10.67 -21.38 -6.59
CA LEU A 10 -11.94 -21.00 -7.20
C LEU A 10 -12.75 -20.16 -6.20
N ALA A 11 -13.17 -18.97 -6.61
CA ALA A 11 -14.21 -18.21 -5.92
C ALA A 11 -15.56 -18.56 -6.55
N SER A 12 -16.41 -19.28 -5.83
CA SER A 12 -17.81 -19.46 -6.20
C SER A 12 -18.63 -18.25 -5.74
N LYS A 13 -19.30 -17.56 -6.68
CA LYS A 13 -20.47 -16.73 -6.35
C LYS A 13 -21.66 -17.15 -7.21
N SER A 14 -22.62 -17.75 -6.54
CA SER A 14 -24.01 -17.87 -6.99
C SER A 14 -24.70 -16.51 -6.91
N GLY A 15 -25.40 -16.09 -7.97
CA GLY A 15 -26.29 -14.93 -7.93
C GLY A 15 -26.58 -14.37 -9.31
N VAL A 16 -27.70 -14.78 -9.89
CA VAL A 16 -28.24 -14.40 -11.21
C VAL A 16 -28.78 -12.97 -11.17
N GLY A 17 -28.49 -12.16 -12.21
CA GLY A 17 -29.17 -10.89 -12.48
C GLY A 17 -28.41 -9.96 -13.43
N SER A 18 -28.77 -10.01 -14.71
CA SER A 18 -28.39 -9.19 -15.89
C SER A 18 -28.06 -7.70 -15.59
N SER A 19 -27.15 -6.98 -16.27
CA SER A 19 -26.74 -7.00 -17.68
C SER A 19 -25.45 -6.16 -17.91
N SER A 20 -24.76 -6.47 -19.02
CA SER A 20 -23.83 -5.66 -19.83
C SER A 20 -22.30 -5.64 -19.57
N SER A 21 -21.63 -6.36 -20.48
CA SER A 21 -20.37 -6.03 -21.18
C SER A 21 -19.00 -6.55 -20.67
N LEU A 22 -18.34 -7.26 -21.60
CA LEU A 22 -16.91 -7.55 -21.77
C LEU A 22 -16.30 -8.77 -21.05
N LEU A 23 -16.37 -9.92 -21.74
CA LEU A 23 -15.30 -10.91 -21.79
C LEU A 23 -15.14 -11.40 -23.23
N PRO A 24 -13.94 -11.91 -23.58
CA PRO A 24 -13.92 -13.34 -23.88
C PRO A 24 -12.79 -14.03 -23.11
N PHE A 25 -13.13 -14.70 -22.02
CA PHE A 25 -12.41 -15.91 -21.62
C PHE A 25 -13.06 -17.06 -22.39
N ALA A 26 -12.38 -17.56 -23.42
CA ALA A 26 -12.80 -18.79 -24.08
C ALA A 26 -12.46 -19.97 -23.14
N PHE A 27 -13.46 -20.47 -22.42
CA PHE A 27 -13.40 -21.79 -21.79
C PHE A 27 -13.89 -22.81 -22.80
N LEU A 28 -12.99 -23.60 -23.37
CA LEU A 28 -13.35 -24.84 -24.06
C LEU A 28 -13.33 -25.96 -23.02
N ASN A 29 -14.50 -26.37 -22.54
CA ASN A 29 -14.65 -27.59 -21.75
C ASN A 29 -14.80 -28.78 -22.71
N ILE A 30 -13.74 -29.56 -22.90
CA ILE A 30 -13.84 -30.92 -23.43
C ILE A 30 -13.09 -31.84 -22.48
N CYS A 31 -13.83 -32.81 -21.95
CA CYS A 31 -13.35 -33.83 -21.03
C CYS A 31 -12.63 -34.93 -21.83
N HIS A 32 -11.34 -35.19 -21.52
CA HIS A 32 -10.62 -36.48 -21.51
C HIS A 32 -9.10 -36.25 -21.58
N TYR A 33 -8.34 -36.73 -20.59
CA TYR A 33 -6.87 -36.97 -20.60
C TYR A 33 -5.96 -36.08 -21.50
N TYR A 34 -5.97 -34.75 -21.30
CA TYR A 34 -4.92 -33.89 -21.87
C TYR A 34 -4.24 -33.08 -20.77
N GLN A 35 -2.91 -33.18 -20.74
CA GLN A 35 -2.04 -32.32 -19.97
C GLN A 35 -2.23 -30.88 -20.49
N CYS A 36 -3.02 -30.08 -19.76
CA CYS A 36 -3.18 -28.66 -20.08
C CYS A 36 -1.86 -27.93 -19.86
N HIS A 37 -1.14 -27.65 -20.94
CA HIS A 37 -0.03 -26.71 -20.92
C HIS A 37 -0.61 -25.29 -20.88
N ILE A 38 -0.75 -24.74 -19.68
CA ILE A 38 -1.05 -23.32 -19.51
C ILE A 38 0.22 -22.55 -19.87
N TYR A 39 0.29 -22.08 -21.12
CA TYR A 39 1.26 -21.07 -21.51
C TYR A 39 0.75 -19.72 -21.04
N SER A 40 1.09 -19.34 -19.82
CA SER A 40 1.04 -17.93 -19.45
C SER A 40 2.12 -17.21 -20.26
N TYR A 41 1.71 -16.45 -21.27
CA TYR A 41 2.58 -15.41 -21.82
C TYR A 41 3.12 -14.61 -20.63
N LEU A 42 4.43 -14.36 -20.58
CA LEU A 42 5.14 -13.66 -19.50
C LEU A 42 4.73 -12.18 -19.46
N TYR A 43 3.44 -11.92 -19.29
CA TYR A 43 2.88 -10.61 -19.08
C TYR A 43 3.32 -10.19 -17.67
N ARG A 44 4.42 -9.46 -17.63
CA ARG A 44 4.95 -8.86 -16.40
C ARG A 44 3.95 -7.82 -15.92
N LEU A 45 3.03 -8.25 -15.07
CA LEU A 45 2.04 -7.38 -14.46
C LEU A 45 2.78 -6.25 -13.73
N LYS A 46 2.60 -5.01 -14.20
CA LYS A 46 3.23 -3.82 -13.59
C LYS A 46 2.37 -3.19 -12.49
N ASN A 47 1.05 -3.39 -12.55
CA ASN A 47 0.09 -2.77 -11.65
C ASN A 47 -0.75 -3.85 -10.98
N TYR A 48 -0.94 -3.76 -9.66
CA TYR A 48 -1.86 -4.61 -8.93
C TYR A 48 -2.78 -3.75 -8.07
N ASN A 49 -3.99 -3.53 -8.57
CA ASN A 49 -4.95 -2.66 -7.93
C ASN A 49 -5.90 -3.43 -7.01
N ASN A 50 -6.42 -2.73 -6.00
CA ASN A 50 -7.46 -3.18 -5.08
C ASN A 50 -7.08 -4.43 -4.29
N ILE A 51 -5.84 -4.47 -3.81
CA ILE A 51 -5.37 -5.52 -2.90
C ILE A 51 -6.10 -5.32 -1.56
N THR A 52 -6.80 -6.37 -1.12
CA THR A 52 -7.55 -6.37 0.14
C THR A 52 -6.87 -7.24 1.20
N ASN A 53 -7.49 -7.36 2.37
CA ASN A 53 -6.96 -8.13 3.49
C ASN A 53 -6.86 -9.64 3.25
N ASN A 54 -7.41 -10.13 2.13
CA ASN A 54 -7.33 -11.53 1.73
C ASN A 54 -6.10 -11.83 0.86
N PHE A 55 -5.18 -10.85 0.74
CA PHE A 55 -3.93 -11.02 0.02
C PHE A 55 -3.10 -12.17 0.60
N PRO A 56 -2.83 -13.24 -0.19
CA PRO A 56 -2.16 -14.43 0.32
C PRO A 56 -0.64 -14.25 0.48
N GLY A 57 -0.08 -13.11 0.05
CA GLY A 57 1.37 -12.93 -0.05
C GLY A 57 1.93 -13.44 -1.38
N GLY A 58 3.22 -13.75 -1.40
CA GLY A 58 3.98 -14.13 -2.60
C GLY A 58 4.94 -13.02 -3.06
N ILE A 59 5.87 -13.33 -3.97
CA ILE A 59 6.85 -12.35 -4.45
C ILE A 59 6.48 -11.93 -5.87
N PHE A 60 6.26 -10.63 -6.07
CA PHE A 60 5.83 -10.03 -7.32
C PHE A 60 6.87 -9.05 -7.85
N GLU A 61 8.00 -9.57 -8.33
CA GLU A 61 9.15 -8.76 -8.76
C GLU A 61 8.88 -7.83 -9.96
N SER A 62 7.82 -8.07 -10.72
CA SER A 62 7.44 -7.26 -11.88
C SER A 62 6.48 -6.13 -11.55
N VAL A 63 5.79 -6.21 -10.40
CA VAL A 63 4.81 -5.19 -10.00
C VAL A 63 5.56 -3.98 -9.46
N ARG A 64 5.15 -2.80 -9.92
CA ARG A 64 5.73 -1.49 -9.54
C ARG A 64 4.71 -0.59 -8.87
N ARG A 65 3.41 -0.83 -9.09
CA ARG A 65 2.34 0.04 -8.59
C ARG A 65 1.26 -0.81 -7.96
N ILE A 66 0.85 -0.46 -6.75
CA ILE A 66 -0.27 -1.12 -6.09
C ILE A 66 -1.24 -0.12 -5.51
N SER A 67 -2.50 -0.52 -5.43
CA SER A 67 -3.50 0.14 -4.59
C SER A 67 -4.05 -0.84 -3.56
N LEU A 68 -4.17 -0.37 -2.33
CA LEU A 68 -4.70 -1.11 -1.20
C LEU A 68 -6.09 -0.57 -0.86
N PHE A 69 -7.03 -1.48 -0.59
CA PHE A 69 -8.40 -1.17 -0.22
C PHE A 69 -8.85 -2.03 0.96
N ASP A 70 -9.30 -1.41 2.05
CA ASP A 70 -9.67 -2.14 3.26
C ASP A 70 -11.09 -2.72 3.26
N GLU A 71 -11.19 -4.04 3.39
CA GLU A 71 -12.44 -4.68 3.87
C GLU A 71 -12.52 -4.56 5.40
N ARG A 72 -11.35 -4.76 6.04
CA ARG A 72 -11.08 -4.57 7.47
C ARG A 72 -9.78 -3.76 7.64
N PRO A 73 -9.58 -3.06 8.76
CA PRO A 73 -8.39 -2.23 8.94
C PRO A 73 -7.08 -2.99 8.71
N PHE A 74 -6.12 -2.37 8.03
CA PHE A 74 -4.79 -2.96 7.85
C PHE A 74 -3.93 -2.70 9.07
N GLU A 75 -3.41 -3.77 9.66
CA GLU A 75 -2.45 -3.68 10.77
C GLU A 75 -1.01 -3.61 10.24
N HIS A 76 -0.04 -3.37 11.13
CA HIS A 76 1.36 -3.18 10.75
C HIS A 76 1.94 -4.36 9.95
N GLU A 77 1.58 -5.58 10.34
CA GLU A 77 2.00 -6.84 9.73
C GLU A 77 1.56 -6.93 8.26
N PHE A 78 0.40 -6.36 7.92
CA PHE A 78 -0.08 -6.31 6.54
C PHE A 78 0.85 -5.45 5.68
N PHE A 79 1.22 -4.26 6.16
CA PHE A 79 2.17 -3.40 5.44
C PHE A 79 3.55 -4.06 5.32
N PHE A 80 3.97 -4.84 6.33
CA PHE A 80 5.21 -5.59 6.27
C PHE A 80 5.14 -6.69 5.19
N GLN A 81 4.06 -7.45 5.15
CA GLN A 81 3.80 -8.45 4.11
C GLN A 81 3.77 -7.82 2.70
N ILE A 82 3.15 -6.64 2.56
CA ILE A 82 3.15 -5.87 1.31
C ILE A 82 4.58 -5.50 0.89
N ALA A 83 5.39 -4.95 1.80
CA ALA A 83 6.77 -4.59 1.47
C ALA A 83 7.62 -5.80 1.05
N GLN A 84 7.42 -6.97 1.67
CA GLN A 84 8.08 -8.22 1.27
C GLN A 84 7.59 -8.74 -0.09
N SER A 85 6.30 -8.60 -0.35
CA SER A 85 5.69 -9.12 -1.58
C SER A 85 6.01 -8.28 -2.81
N PHE A 86 6.27 -6.99 -2.62
CA PHE A 86 6.55 -6.02 -3.68
C PHE A 86 7.90 -5.34 -3.48
N PRO A 87 9.03 -6.05 -3.64
CA PRO A 87 10.35 -5.55 -3.30
C PRO A 87 10.80 -4.32 -4.11
N PHE A 88 10.22 -4.12 -5.29
CA PHE A 88 10.52 -2.99 -6.20
C PHE A 88 9.34 -2.01 -6.32
N LEU A 89 8.53 -1.87 -5.28
CA LEU A 89 7.35 -1.01 -5.30
C LEU A 89 7.73 0.47 -5.51
N GLU A 90 7.26 1.08 -6.58
CA GLU A 90 7.46 2.50 -6.93
C GLU A 90 6.27 3.37 -6.51
N LYS A 91 5.05 2.83 -6.56
CA LYS A 91 3.83 3.57 -6.21
C LYS A 91 2.92 2.79 -5.28
N LEU A 92 2.55 3.41 -4.17
CA LEU A 92 1.61 2.89 -3.20
C LEU A 92 0.44 3.87 -3.02
N THR A 93 -0.76 3.42 -3.33
CA THR A 93 -2.00 4.15 -3.04
C THR A 93 -2.80 3.42 -1.97
N LEU A 94 -3.21 4.13 -0.93
CA LEU A 94 -4.00 3.58 0.17
C LEU A 94 -5.33 4.31 0.25
N ILE A 95 -6.42 3.58 -0.01
CA ILE A 95 -7.79 4.09 0.09
C ILE A 95 -8.47 3.28 1.17
N ASN A 96 -8.49 3.84 2.38
CA ASN A 96 -9.02 3.16 3.54
C ASN A 96 -10.06 4.00 4.26
N GLN A 97 -11.19 3.37 4.59
CA GLN A 97 -12.30 4.03 5.28
C GLN A 97 -12.29 3.76 6.78
N LYS A 98 -11.61 2.71 7.25
CA LYS A 98 -11.68 2.29 8.65
C LYS A 98 -10.36 2.55 9.39
N PRO A 99 -10.39 3.13 10.61
CA PRO A 99 -9.21 3.29 11.44
C PRO A 99 -8.68 1.93 11.92
N GLN A 100 -7.41 1.84 12.31
CA GLN A 100 -6.83 0.61 12.82
C GLN A 100 -7.57 0.16 14.10
N ASN A 101 -7.97 -1.11 14.14
CA ASN A 101 -8.64 -1.69 15.31
C ASN A 101 -7.62 -1.87 16.43
N ASN A 102 -6.50 -2.45 16.04
CA ASN A 102 -5.36 -2.66 16.89
C ASN A 102 -4.46 -1.42 16.76
N LYS A 103 -4.78 -0.37 17.51
CA LYS A 103 -3.85 0.75 17.78
C LYS A 103 -2.63 0.31 18.62
N GLN A 104 -2.22 -0.95 18.46
CA GLN A 104 -1.39 -1.76 19.33
C GLN A 104 -0.18 -0.98 19.84
N LEU A 105 0.06 -1.16 21.15
CA LEU A 105 1.23 -0.74 21.92
C LEU A 105 1.22 0.67 22.54
N ARG A 106 0.05 1.21 22.93
CA ARG A 106 0.09 2.31 23.92
C ARG A 106 0.51 1.88 25.34
N LYS A 107 0.42 0.60 25.76
CA LYS A 107 0.69 0.22 27.16
C LYS A 107 1.20 -1.19 27.50
N SER A 108 1.32 -2.19 26.61
CA SER A 108 1.73 -3.53 27.05
C SER A 108 2.73 -4.22 26.11
N LYS A 109 3.97 -4.31 26.59
CA LYS A 109 5.08 -5.19 26.15
C LYS A 109 5.68 -4.89 24.77
N ASN A 110 6.83 -4.23 24.82
CA ASN A 110 8.07 -4.40 24.03
C ASN A 110 8.11 -5.53 22.98
N GLU A 111 7.21 -5.57 22.01
CA GLU A 111 7.45 -6.26 20.75
C GLU A 111 7.92 -5.19 19.77
N ASN A 112 9.24 -5.17 19.53
CA ASN A 112 9.86 -4.33 18.51
C ASN A 112 9.39 -4.82 17.14
N LEU A 113 8.23 -4.33 16.68
CA LEU A 113 7.77 -4.60 15.33
C LEU A 113 8.85 -4.17 14.32
N PRO A 114 9.09 -4.97 13.27
CA PRO A 114 10.15 -4.69 12.31
C PRO A 114 9.86 -3.40 11.55
N ILE A 115 10.85 -2.50 11.46
CA ILE A 115 10.72 -1.29 10.64
C ILE A 115 10.55 -1.69 9.17
N ILE A 116 9.46 -1.25 8.56
CA ILE A 116 9.13 -1.56 7.17
C ILE A 116 9.97 -0.68 6.25
N LYS A 117 10.67 -1.28 5.28
CA LYS A 117 11.49 -0.53 4.31
C LYS A 117 10.85 -0.56 2.93
N TYR A 118 10.64 0.62 2.35
CA TYR A 118 10.12 0.77 0.99
C TYR A 118 11.20 1.34 0.06
N SER A 119 12.28 0.60 -0.18
CA SER A 119 13.52 1.12 -0.78
C SER A 119 13.36 1.79 -2.15
N TYR A 120 12.33 1.44 -2.93
CA TYR A 120 12.11 1.93 -4.29
C TYR A 120 10.87 2.84 -4.43
N LEU A 121 10.21 3.18 -3.32
CA LEU A 121 8.97 3.94 -3.38
C LEU A 121 9.23 5.38 -3.82
N LEU A 122 8.54 5.82 -4.87
CA LEU A 122 8.64 7.16 -5.45
C LEU A 122 7.38 7.98 -5.20
N ASP A 123 6.21 7.33 -5.12
CA ASP A 123 4.91 7.96 -4.99
C ASP A 123 4.07 7.26 -3.91
N LEU A 124 3.67 8.00 -2.89
CA LEU A 124 2.83 7.54 -1.79
C LEU A 124 1.56 8.40 -1.72
N ASP A 125 0.42 7.79 -1.98
CA ASP A 125 -0.88 8.44 -1.82
C ASP A 125 -1.62 7.85 -0.61
N ILE A 126 -1.72 8.66 0.43
CA ILE A 126 -2.47 8.38 1.66
C ILE A 126 -3.48 9.49 1.94
N SER A 127 -3.85 10.27 0.92
CA SER A 127 -4.70 11.47 1.07
C SER A 127 -6.12 11.13 1.54
N GLU A 128 -6.62 9.95 1.16
CA GLU A 128 -7.91 9.40 1.56
C GLU A 128 -7.81 8.42 2.74
N ALA A 129 -6.62 8.17 3.26
CA ALA A 129 -6.42 7.23 4.35
C ALA A 129 -6.74 7.85 5.72
N GLU A 130 -7.18 7.01 6.65
CA GLU A 130 -7.37 7.37 8.05
C GLU A 130 -6.07 7.79 8.77
N LYS A 131 -6.24 8.42 9.94
CA LYS A 131 -5.13 9.00 10.71
C LYS A 131 -4.03 7.97 11.05
N ASP A 132 -4.41 6.74 11.38
CA ASP A 132 -3.47 5.74 11.87
C ASP A 132 -2.47 5.31 10.77
N TYR A 133 -2.90 5.34 9.51
CA TYR A 133 -2.03 5.08 8.36
C TYR A 133 -1.06 6.22 8.09
N HIS A 134 -1.45 7.47 8.36
CA HIS A 134 -0.50 8.58 8.37
C HIS A 134 0.57 8.37 9.45
N GLU A 135 0.21 7.86 10.63
CA GLU A 135 1.19 7.50 11.66
C GLU A 135 2.11 6.36 11.18
N GLN A 136 1.56 5.35 10.48
CA GLN A 136 2.33 4.23 9.94
C GLN A 136 3.47 4.69 9.00
N PHE A 137 3.19 5.61 8.06
CA PHE A 137 4.20 6.05 7.08
C PHE A 137 5.07 7.21 7.56
N LEU A 138 4.55 8.12 8.39
CA LEU A 138 5.31 9.28 8.83
C LEU A 138 6.31 8.96 9.93
N PHE A 139 6.06 7.94 10.78
CA PHE A 139 6.98 7.61 11.87
C PHE A 139 8.19 6.81 11.36
N ASP A 140 9.38 7.31 11.69
CA ASP A 140 10.65 6.64 11.38
C ASP A 140 10.84 5.32 12.14
N THR A 141 10.18 5.17 13.29
CA THR A 141 10.16 3.94 14.07
C THR A 141 9.26 2.85 13.48
N LYS A 142 8.45 3.15 12.45
CA LYS A 142 7.51 2.20 11.84
C LYS A 142 7.87 1.91 10.38
N THR A 143 8.21 2.96 9.65
CA THR A 143 8.51 2.87 8.22
C THR A 143 9.77 3.67 7.92
N CYS A 144 10.63 3.15 7.06
CA CYS A 144 11.73 3.88 6.47
C CYS A 144 11.41 4.15 5.00
N LEU A 145 11.11 5.41 4.70
CA LEU A 145 10.94 5.88 3.33
C LEU A 145 12.31 6.14 2.68
N PRO A 146 12.43 5.99 1.35
CA PRO A 146 13.62 6.41 0.60
C PRO A 146 13.63 7.93 0.45
N ASN A 147 14.69 8.48 -0.14
CA ASN A 147 14.75 9.91 -0.48
C ASN A 147 13.93 10.20 -1.74
N ASN A 148 13.54 11.47 -1.93
CA ASN A 148 12.84 11.98 -3.11
C ASN A 148 11.44 11.37 -3.33
N VAL A 149 10.73 11.08 -2.24
CA VAL A 149 9.35 10.56 -2.29
C VAL A 149 8.37 11.71 -2.50
N ARG A 150 7.46 11.51 -3.46
CA ARG A 150 6.28 12.34 -3.67
C ARG A 150 5.16 11.81 -2.80
N VAL A 151 4.53 12.66 -2.00
CA VAL A 151 3.48 12.23 -1.07
C VAL A 151 2.23 13.08 -1.20
N SER A 152 1.09 12.42 -1.33
CA SER A 152 -0.25 13.03 -1.23
C SER A 152 -0.85 12.69 0.13
N MET A 153 -1.24 13.71 0.91
CA MET A 153 -1.71 13.54 2.29
C MET A 153 -2.83 14.51 2.65
N ASN A 154 -3.59 14.20 3.71
CA ASN A 154 -4.55 15.15 4.28
C ASN A 154 -3.86 16.10 5.28
N TYR A 155 -3.85 17.41 5.00
CA TYR A 155 -3.18 18.40 5.87
C TYR A 155 -3.63 18.35 7.33
N ARG A 156 -4.94 18.18 7.58
CA ARG A 156 -5.49 18.17 8.94
C ARG A 156 -4.99 16.95 9.71
N LEU A 157 -4.88 15.80 9.06
CA LEU A 157 -4.38 14.58 9.69
C LEU A 157 -2.87 14.67 9.94
N VAL A 158 -2.10 15.12 8.96
CA VAL A 158 -0.65 15.31 9.11
C VAL A 158 -0.34 16.29 10.25
N LYS A 159 -1.05 17.43 10.33
CA LYS A 159 -0.91 18.38 11.43
C LYS A 159 -1.16 17.74 12.79
N LYS A 160 -2.16 16.85 12.91
CA LYS A 160 -2.44 16.10 14.15
C LYS A 160 -1.32 15.11 14.47
N VAL A 161 -0.89 14.30 13.50
CA VAL A 161 0.13 13.26 13.66
C VAL A 161 1.48 13.84 14.09
N THR A 162 1.89 14.93 13.42
CA THR A 162 3.16 15.63 13.65
C THR A 162 3.13 16.59 14.85
N ARG A 163 2.01 16.68 15.57
CA ARG A 163 1.77 17.66 16.65
C ARG A 163 2.11 19.09 16.23
N ASN A 164 1.47 19.55 15.16
CA ASN A 164 1.73 20.83 14.50
C ASN A 164 3.17 20.94 13.99
N PHE A 165 3.69 19.89 13.33
CA PHE A 165 5.04 19.87 12.75
C PHE A 165 6.17 20.07 13.78
N ARG A 166 5.98 19.53 15.00
CA ARG A 166 6.97 19.62 16.10
C ARG A 166 7.50 18.25 16.55
N ARG A 167 7.00 17.15 15.97
CA ARG A 167 7.29 15.80 16.45
C ARG A 167 8.53 15.20 15.76
N ASN A 168 9.62 15.06 16.51
CA ASN A 168 10.89 14.58 15.98
C ASN A 168 10.83 13.19 15.32
N THR A 169 10.08 12.24 15.88
CA THR A 169 9.94 10.86 15.34
C THR A 169 9.26 10.78 13.98
N THR A 170 8.73 11.89 13.48
CA THR A 170 8.13 11.98 12.13
C THR A 170 8.96 12.85 11.19
N ARG A 171 9.94 13.58 11.71
CA ARG A 171 10.74 14.54 10.96
C ARG A 171 11.69 13.86 9.97
N SER A 172 12.27 12.72 10.37
CA SER A 172 13.20 11.97 9.51
C SER A 172 12.56 11.57 8.19
N ASN A 173 11.37 10.96 8.20
CA ASN A 173 10.68 10.61 6.96
C ASN A 173 10.14 11.83 6.20
N CYS A 174 9.66 12.87 6.88
CA CYS A 174 9.22 14.10 6.23
C CYS A 174 10.35 14.83 5.49
N ALA A 175 11.58 14.80 6.04
CA ALA A 175 12.73 15.41 5.40
C ALA A 175 13.14 14.74 4.09
N LYS A 176 12.75 13.48 3.87
CA LYS A 176 13.04 12.72 2.65
C LYS A 176 12.11 13.03 1.48
N MET A 177 11.04 13.80 1.72
CA MET A 177 10.05 14.12 0.69
C MET A 177 10.54 15.28 -0.19
N ASN A 178 10.41 15.15 -1.51
CA ASN A 178 10.73 16.22 -2.46
C ASN A 178 9.47 16.92 -3.00
N PHE A 179 8.29 16.32 -2.81
CA PHE A 179 7.02 16.85 -3.23
C PHE A 179 5.94 16.44 -2.24
N VAL A 180 5.18 17.41 -1.74
CA VAL A 180 4.07 17.16 -0.81
C VAL A 180 2.82 17.85 -1.33
N PHE A 181 1.79 17.06 -1.63
CA PHE A 181 0.47 17.55 -1.97
C PHE A 181 -0.46 17.40 -0.76
N PHE A 182 -0.97 18.52 -0.28
CA PHE A 182 -1.89 18.57 0.86
C PHE A 182 -3.32 18.77 0.40
N LEU A 183 -4.12 17.71 0.52
CA LEU A 183 -5.55 17.80 0.27
C LEU A 183 -6.22 18.79 1.25
N ARG A 184 -7.14 19.61 0.72
CA ARG A 184 -8.01 20.55 1.49
C ARG A 184 -7.26 21.69 2.20
N LYS A 185 -6.14 22.18 1.66
CA LYS A 185 -5.47 23.39 2.16
C LYS A 185 -4.98 24.28 1.03
N LEU A 186 -5.20 25.59 1.16
CA LEU A 186 -4.82 26.60 0.15
C LEU A 186 -3.65 27.51 0.60
N LYS A 187 -3.32 27.50 1.89
CA LYS A 187 -2.26 28.35 2.47
C LYS A 187 -1.49 27.59 3.54
N PHE A 188 -0.17 27.62 3.45
CA PHE A 188 0.72 26.90 4.37
C PHE A 188 1.48 27.87 5.28
N PRO A 189 1.73 27.49 6.54
CA PRO A 189 2.58 28.30 7.40
C PRO A 189 4.04 28.22 6.96
N GLY A 190 4.81 29.30 7.13
CA GLY A 190 6.21 29.36 6.69
C GLY A 190 7.13 28.30 7.32
N HIS A 191 6.90 27.96 8.60
CA HIS A 191 7.67 26.94 9.33
C HIS A 191 7.47 25.51 8.81
N LEU A 192 6.58 25.29 7.84
CA LEU A 192 6.39 23.98 7.23
C LEU A 192 7.66 23.53 6.48
N LYS A 193 8.44 24.48 5.95
CA LYS A 193 9.74 24.21 5.32
C LYS A 193 10.77 23.64 6.29
N ASP A 194 10.71 23.97 7.58
CA ASP A 194 11.62 23.40 8.58
C ASP A 194 11.39 21.89 8.78
N TYR A 195 10.20 21.43 8.39
CA TYR A 195 9.74 20.06 8.51
C TYR A 195 9.85 19.27 7.20
N PHE A 196 9.73 19.95 6.07
CA PHE A 196 9.90 19.42 4.71
C PHE A 196 10.96 20.25 3.95
N PRO A 197 12.24 20.20 4.37
CA PRO A 197 13.29 21.09 3.87
C PRO A 197 13.54 21.03 2.36
N HIS A 198 13.28 19.89 1.74
CA HIS A 198 13.54 19.66 0.32
C HIS A 198 12.26 19.59 -0.53
N ALA A 199 11.08 19.78 0.08
CA ALA A 199 9.83 19.56 -0.60
C ALA A 199 9.30 20.82 -1.30
N GLN A 200 8.78 20.63 -2.51
CA GLN A 200 7.80 21.53 -3.09
C GLN A 200 6.42 21.20 -2.49
N ILE A 201 5.73 22.18 -1.92
CA ILE A 201 4.48 21.99 -1.18
C ILE A 201 3.32 22.65 -1.93
N PHE A 202 2.26 21.87 -2.19
CA PHE A 202 1.05 22.27 -2.92
C PHE A 202 -0.22 21.97 -2.12
#